data_AF-Q47A78-F1
#
_entry.id   AF-Q47A78-F1
#
_cell.length_a   1.000
_cell.length_b   1.000
_cell.length_c   1.000
_cell.angle_alpha   90.00
_cell.angle_beta   90.00
_cell.angle_gamma   90.00
#
_symmetry.space_group_name_H-M   'P 1'
#
loop_
_entity.id
_entity.type
_entity.pdbx_description
1 polymer ?
#
loop_
_entity_poly.entity_id
_entity_poly.type
_entity_poly.pdbx_seq_one_letter_code
_entity_poly.pdbx_strand_id
1 'polypeptide(L)'
;MKIKTHSYRFAEEIVQHPKHQAAWNEIQAILSGAPLFVYPNKSSSNDKLDVVQQVMNTYFDRVMAIDHGWEYHPLATSIENSGLAADFKKTFGDIVVQAEVQFGNMSRWYSDVFKFQTAYSQSLINIGLSVVPMNSLAKRIDSNIVNFERTERELPSAKLSITLPILLIGLEPDVDTNIVDISQCKFGGIKNITGRGKNANKWRIVNGYLNGTPMGDIGPDSPTGPMLDDADEE
;
A
#
# COMPACT_ATOMS: atom_id res chain seq x y z
N MET A 1 11.21 6.67 -1.00
CA MET A 1 10.31 7.15 -2.07
C MET A 1 9.95 8.60 -1.87
N LYS A 2 9.84 9.34 -2.98
CA LYS A 2 9.25 10.66 -3.00
C LYS A 2 7.73 10.53 -2.96
N ILE A 3 7.10 11.40 -2.17
CA ILE A 3 5.65 11.48 -2.04
C ILE A 3 5.12 12.76 -2.68
N LYS A 4 3.96 12.70 -3.32
CA LYS A 4 3.18 13.86 -3.77
C LYS A 4 1.79 13.78 -3.16
N THR A 5 1.30 14.87 -2.59
CA THR A 5 -0.03 14.92 -1.94
C THR A 5 -1.06 15.62 -2.82
N HIS A 6 -2.32 15.23 -2.67
CA HIS A 6 -3.49 15.98 -3.09
C HIS A 6 -4.53 15.96 -1.97
N SER A 7 -4.89 17.15 -1.48
CA SER A 7 -5.89 17.32 -0.43
C SER A 7 -7.28 17.41 -1.03
N TYR A 8 -8.13 16.43 -0.71
CA TYR A 8 -9.56 16.51 -0.98
C TYR A 8 -10.33 16.78 0.31
N ARG A 9 -11.11 17.88 0.31
CA ARG A 9 -11.88 18.35 1.47
C ARG A 9 -11.03 18.56 2.73
N PHE A 10 -9.92 19.28 2.56
CA PHE A 10 -8.99 19.68 3.62
C PHE A 10 -8.29 18.52 4.34
N ALA A 11 -8.20 17.34 3.73
CA ALA A 11 -7.61 16.17 4.37
C ALA A 11 -6.15 16.37 4.75
N GLU A 12 -5.35 17.01 3.90
CA GLU A 12 -3.95 17.31 4.20
C GLU A 12 -3.85 18.25 5.41
N GLU A 13 -4.66 19.30 5.43
CA GLU A 13 -4.69 20.29 6.49
C GLU A 13 -5.16 19.69 7.82
N ILE A 14 -6.11 18.75 7.78
CA ILE A 14 -6.52 18.00 8.97
C ILE A 14 -5.36 17.13 9.46
N VAL A 15 -4.75 16.31 8.60
CA VAL A 15 -3.68 15.37 9.02
C VAL A 15 -2.40 16.10 9.47
N GLN A 16 -2.06 17.21 8.83
CA GLN A 16 -0.88 18.03 9.16
C GLN A 16 -1.12 19.05 10.27
N HIS A 17 -2.34 19.17 10.79
CA HIS A 17 -2.61 20.04 11.93
C HIS A 17 -1.70 19.65 13.12
N PRO A 18 -1.16 20.61 13.90
CA PRO A 18 -0.22 20.29 14.99
C PRO A 18 -0.73 19.26 16.02
N LYS A 19 -2.05 19.17 16.22
CA LYS A 19 -2.67 18.14 17.08
C LYS A 19 -2.52 16.71 16.53
N HIS A 20 -2.45 16.56 15.21
CA HIS A 20 -2.39 15.28 14.51
C HIS A 20 -1.00 15.00 13.92
N GLN A 21 0.03 15.77 14.31
CA GLN A 21 1.38 15.65 13.78
C GLN A 21 1.95 14.22 13.87
N ALA A 22 1.54 13.46 14.88
CA ALA A 22 1.91 12.04 15.01
C ALA A 22 1.43 11.20 13.82
N ALA A 23 0.21 11.43 13.33
CA ALA A 23 -0.32 10.75 12.15
C ALA A 23 0.49 11.09 10.91
N TRP A 24 0.72 12.39 10.65
CA TRP A 24 1.47 12.82 9.48
C TRP A 24 2.92 12.31 9.50
N ASN A 25 3.61 12.42 10.63
CA ASN A 25 4.99 11.98 10.75
C ASN A 25 5.13 10.48 10.49
N GLU A 26 4.22 9.67 11.04
CA GLU A 26 4.25 8.22 10.82
C GLU A 26 3.94 7.86 9.36
N ILE A 27 2.87 8.44 8.78
CA ILE A 27 2.51 8.21 7.37
C ILE A 27 3.68 8.60 6.46
N GLN A 28 4.24 9.79 6.65
CA GLN A 28 5.37 10.27 5.86
C GLN A 28 6.60 9.35 6.02
N ALA A 29 6.92 8.94 7.25
CA ALA A 29 8.07 8.06 7.50
C ALA A 29 7.91 6.70 6.82
N ILE A 30 6.74 6.06 6.92
CA ILE A 30 6.45 4.77 6.30
C ILE A 30 6.56 4.88 4.77
N LEU A 31 5.88 5.87 4.17
CA LEU A 31 5.79 6.01 2.73
C LEU A 31 7.12 6.46 2.11
N SER A 32 7.81 7.40 2.74
CA SER A 32 9.12 7.86 2.26
C SER A 32 10.22 6.83 2.51
N GLY A 33 10.10 5.98 3.52
CA GLY A 33 11.03 4.88 3.79
C GLY A 33 10.85 3.65 2.90
N ALA A 34 9.76 3.56 2.13
CA ALA A 34 9.48 2.38 1.32
C ALA A 34 10.55 2.10 0.24
N PRO A 35 11.05 0.86 0.12
CA PRO A 35 11.92 0.44 -0.98
C PRO A 35 11.09 0.19 -2.25
N LEU A 36 11.76 0.07 -3.40
CA LEU A 36 11.14 -0.45 -4.61
C LEU A 36 11.65 -1.87 -4.90
N PHE A 37 10.77 -2.86 -4.76
CA PHE A 37 11.09 -4.25 -5.12
C PHE A 37 10.96 -4.47 -6.63
N VAL A 38 12.05 -4.90 -7.25
CA VAL A 38 12.14 -5.18 -8.69
C VAL A 38 12.58 -6.60 -8.96
N TYR A 39 12.17 -7.13 -10.10
CA TYR A 39 12.65 -8.39 -10.67
C TYR A 39 12.96 -8.11 -12.15
N PRO A 40 14.24 -7.94 -12.51
CA PRO A 40 14.65 -7.71 -13.90
C PRO A 40 14.12 -8.79 -14.83
N ASN A 41 13.63 -8.39 -16.01
CA ASN A 41 13.01 -9.30 -16.99
C ASN A 41 11.80 -10.08 -16.43
N LYS A 42 11.05 -9.49 -15.48
CA LYS A 42 9.81 -10.07 -14.93
C LYS A 42 8.80 -10.42 -16.03
N SER A 43 8.70 -9.59 -17.07
CA SER A 43 7.91 -9.88 -18.27
C SER A 43 8.81 -10.15 -19.47
N SER A 44 8.56 -11.27 -20.15
CA SER A 44 9.26 -11.62 -21.39
C SER A 44 8.81 -10.78 -22.59
N SER A 45 7.66 -10.11 -22.50
CA SER A 45 7.09 -9.31 -23.60
C SER A 45 7.27 -7.80 -23.41
N ASN A 46 7.61 -7.34 -22.21
CA ASN A 46 7.82 -5.93 -21.90
C ASN A 46 8.87 -5.77 -20.80
N ASP A 47 10.08 -5.40 -21.19
CA ASP A 47 11.25 -5.23 -20.32
C ASP A 47 11.07 -4.13 -19.26
N LYS A 48 10.18 -3.16 -19.50
CA LYS A 48 9.86 -2.09 -18.53
C LYS A 48 9.05 -2.58 -17.34
N LEU A 49 8.43 -3.76 -17.43
CA LEU A 49 7.64 -4.32 -16.34
C LEU A 49 8.55 -5.08 -15.38
N ASP A 50 9.15 -4.36 -14.44
CA ASP A 50 10.11 -4.89 -13.48
C ASP A 50 9.63 -4.84 -12.02
N VAL A 51 8.63 -4.02 -11.69
CA VAL A 51 8.17 -3.85 -10.30
C VAL A 51 7.31 -5.03 -9.84
N VAL A 52 7.58 -5.54 -8.63
CA VAL A 52 6.86 -6.68 -8.04
C VAL A 52 5.84 -6.19 -7.00
N GLN A 53 4.65 -5.82 -7.47
CA GLN A 53 3.58 -5.27 -6.61
C GLN A 53 3.22 -6.15 -5.41
N GLN A 54 3.29 -7.47 -5.55
CA GLN A 54 2.90 -8.39 -4.47
C GLN A 54 3.85 -8.28 -3.28
N VAL A 55 5.14 -8.04 -3.54
CA VAL A 55 6.15 -7.84 -2.48
C VAL A 55 6.04 -6.42 -1.91
N MET A 56 5.69 -5.42 -2.73
CA MET A 56 5.35 -4.08 -2.25
C MET A 56 4.17 -4.12 -1.27
N ASN A 57 3.09 -4.84 -1.61
CA ASN A 57 1.94 -4.99 -0.71
C ASN A 57 2.36 -5.66 0.61
N THR A 58 3.07 -6.79 0.54
CA THR A 58 3.58 -7.48 1.75
C THR A 58 4.52 -6.61 2.59
N TYR A 59 5.26 -5.68 1.98
CA TYR A 59 6.05 -4.70 2.72
C TYR A 59 5.14 -3.74 3.52
N PHE A 60 4.08 -3.21 2.92
CA PHE A 60 3.13 -2.36 3.64
C PHE A 60 2.33 -3.14 4.68
N ASP A 61 1.91 -4.37 4.39
CA ASP A 61 1.28 -5.27 5.37
C ASP A 61 2.18 -5.42 6.60
N ARG A 62 3.46 -5.69 6.37
CA ARG A 62 4.44 -5.82 7.45
C ARG A 62 4.64 -4.53 8.22
N VAL A 63 4.97 -3.44 7.53
CA VAL A 63 5.36 -2.19 8.18
C VAL A 63 4.16 -1.52 8.85
N MET A 64 3.02 -1.41 8.18
CA MET A 64 1.86 -0.73 8.74
C MET A 64 1.23 -1.56 9.86
N ALA A 65 0.91 -2.84 9.62
CA ALA A 65 0.17 -3.63 10.60
C ALA A 65 1.04 -4.12 11.76
N ILE A 66 2.21 -4.70 11.47
CA ILE A 66 3.05 -5.31 12.50
C ILE A 66 3.94 -4.27 13.19
N ASP A 67 4.70 -3.51 12.42
CA ASP A 67 5.73 -2.64 13.01
C ASP A 67 5.15 -1.31 13.55
N HIS A 68 4.04 -0.85 12.96
CA HIS A 68 3.34 0.37 13.37
C HIS A 68 1.96 0.15 13.99
N GLY A 69 1.48 -1.09 14.11
CA GLY A 69 0.24 -1.41 14.84
C GLY A 69 -1.04 -0.85 14.21
N TRP A 70 -1.08 -0.70 12.89
CA TRP A 70 -2.34 -0.46 12.19
C TRP A 70 -3.21 -1.73 12.23
N GLU A 71 -4.51 -1.58 12.46
CA GLU A 71 -5.46 -2.69 12.35
C GLU A 71 -5.48 -3.18 10.89
N TYR A 72 -5.23 -4.47 10.68
CA TYR A 72 -5.19 -5.12 9.37
C TYR A 72 -6.56 -5.66 8.98
N HIS A 73 -6.99 -5.39 7.75
CA HIS A 73 -8.29 -5.83 7.22
C HIS A 73 -9.53 -5.53 8.10
N PRO A 74 -9.66 -4.34 8.72
CA PRO A 74 -10.86 -3.99 9.45
C PRO A 74 -12.06 -3.86 8.52
N LEU A 75 -13.25 -4.21 9.01
CA LEU A 75 -14.49 -3.91 8.28
C LEU A 75 -14.61 -2.39 8.03
N ALA A 76 -14.85 -2.02 6.78
CA ALA A 76 -15.14 -0.66 6.33
C ALA A 76 -16.64 -0.31 6.45
N THR A 77 -17.37 -1.06 7.28
CA THR A 77 -18.79 -0.92 7.55
C THR A 77 -19.14 -1.62 8.86
N SER A 78 -20.23 -1.21 9.49
CA SER A 78 -20.82 -1.83 10.68
C SER A 78 -21.66 -3.06 10.35
N ILE A 79 -21.83 -3.38 9.06
CA ILE A 79 -22.53 -4.59 8.61
C ILE A 79 -21.62 -5.79 8.84
N GLU A 80 -22.01 -6.61 9.81
CA GLU A 80 -21.37 -7.91 10.09
C GLU A 80 -21.36 -8.79 8.85
N ASN A 81 -20.25 -9.52 8.63
CA ASN A 81 -20.06 -10.46 7.52
C ASN A 81 -20.22 -9.86 6.11
N SER A 82 -20.10 -8.54 5.95
CA SER A 82 -20.18 -7.89 4.62
C SER A 82 -19.01 -8.24 3.69
N GLY A 83 -17.88 -8.68 4.24
CA GLY A 83 -16.63 -8.86 3.51
C GLY A 83 -16.01 -7.55 2.98
N LEU A 84 -16.61 -6.40 3.27
CA LEU A 84 -16.09 -5.10 2.85
C LEU A 84 -15.02 -4.63 3.85
N ALA A 85 -13.79 -5.09 3.65
CA ALA A 85 -12.65 -4.73 4.48
C ALA A 85 -11.78 -3.64 3.84
N ALA A 86 -11.23 -2.76 4.68
CA ALA A 86 -10.18 -1.82 4.28
C ALA A 86 -8.79 -2.46 4.42
N ASP A 87 -7.75 -1.95 3.77
CA ASP A 87 -6.41 -2.50 3.97
C ASP A 87 -5.94 -2.28 5.42
N PHE A 88 -6.02 -1.02 5.89
CA PHE A 88 -5.55 -0.65 7.23
C PHE A 88 -6.43 0.40 7.91
N LYS A 89 -6.44 0.44 9.24
CA LYS A 89 -7.02 1.53 10.02
C LYS A 89 -6.23 1.79 11.30
N LYS A 90 -6.09 3.05 11.69
CA LYS A 90 -5.43 3.41 12.95
C LYS A 90 -6.00 4.70 13.54
N THR A 91 -6.10 4.73 14.86
CA THR A 91 -6.50 5.90 15.64
C THR A 91 -5.26 6.68 16.07
N PHE A 92 -5.24 7.97 15.76
CA PHE A 92 -4.21 8.93 16.16
C PHE A 92 -4.87 10.05 16.97
N GLY A 93 -4.86 9.93 18.30
CA GLY A 93 -5.56 10.89 19.16
C GLY A 93 -7.05 10.88 18.89
N ASP A 94 -7.58 12.00 18.39
CA ASP A 94 -9.00 12.22 18.08
C ASP A 94 -9.38 11.98 16.61
N ILE A 95 -8.44 11.58 15.75
CA ILE A 95 -8.73 11.17 14.37
C ILE A 95 -8.52 9.68 14.15
N VAL A 96 -9.42 9.08 13.37
CA VAL A 96 -9.30 7.71 12.86
C VAL A 96 -9.02 7.77 11.37
N VAL A 97 -7.89 7.21 10.96
CA VAL A 97 -7.44 7.14 9.57
C VAL A 97 -7.65 5.73 9.07
N GLN A 98 -8.37 5.58 7.96
CA GLN A 98 -8.41 4.34 7.19
C GLN A 98 -7.58 4.50 5.94
N ALA A 99 -6.73 3.53 5.64
CA ALA A 99 -5.83 3.56 4.51
C ALA A 99 -6.11 2.43 3.52
N GLU A 100 -5.92 2.74 2.24
CA GLU A 100 -5.93 1.79 1.13
C GLU A 100 -4.65 2.02 0.32
N VAL A 101 -3.84 0.97 0.19
CA VAL A 101 -2.57 0.99 -0.53
C VAL A 101 -2.74 0.23 -1.84
N GLN A 102 -3.04 0.98 -2.90
CA GLN A 102 -3.48 0.41 -4.17
C GLN A 102 -2.39 0.53 -5.25
N PHE A 103 -1.75 -0.59 -5.56
CA PHE A 103 -0.86 -0.75 -6.72
C PHE A 103 -1.47 -1.62 -7.84
N GLY A 104 -2.76 -1.97 -7.72
CA GLY A 104 -3.48 -2.81 -8.67
C GLY A 104 -4.21 -2.01 -9.77
N ASN A 105 -5.19 -2.67 -10.38
CA ASN A 105 -5.98 -2.09 -11.47
C ASN A 105 -6.77 -0.86 -11.00
N MET A 106 -6.89 0.15 -11.88
CA MET A 106 -7.65 1.38 -11.62
C MET A 106 -9.09 1.12 -11.12
N SER A 107 -9.76 0.07 -11.59
CA SER A 107 -11.15 -0.20 -11.18
C SER A 107 -11.30 -0.42 -9.66
N ARG A 108 -10.25 -0.96 -9.00
CA ARG A 108 -10.26 -1.20 -7.56
C ARG A 108 -10.25 0.10 -6.75
N TRP A 109 -9.60 1.14 -7.26
CA TRP A 109 -9.56 2.45 -6.60
C TRP A 109 -10.96 3.06 -6.36
N TYR A 110 -11.91 2.88 -7.28
CA TYR A 110 -13.28 3.35 -7.03
C TYR A 110 -13.97 2.56 -5.91
N SER A 111 -13.62 1.28 -5.74
CA SER A 111 -14.09 0.47 -4.61
C SER A 111 -13.49 0.97 -3.31
N ASP A 112 -12.20 1.33 -3.31
CA ASP A 112 -11.50 1.93 -2.16
C ASP A 112 -12.17 3.25 -1.72
N VAL A 113 -12.50 4.12 -2.68
CA VAL A 113 -13.28 5.34 -2.43
C VAL A 113 -14.66 5.03 -1.83
N PHE A 114 -15.33 3.99 -2.31
CA PHE A 114 -16.62 3.57 -1.76
C PHE A 114 -16.51 3.02 -0.33
N LYS A 115 -15.45 2.24 -0.02
CA LYS A 115 -15.14 1.79 1.34
C LYS A 115 -14.99 2.98 2.28
N PHE A 116 -14.21 3.99 1.88
CA PHE A 116 -14.04 5.20 2.68
C PHE A 116 -15.37 5.93 2.93
N GLN A 117 -16.18 6.11 1.89
CA GLN A 117 -17.48 6.77 2.01
C GLN A 117 -18.43 6.00 2.94
N THR A 118 -18.43 4.68 2.86
CA THR A 118 -19.24 3.81 3.72
C THR A 118 -18.80 3.95 5.18
N ALA A 119 -17.51 3.76 5.47
CA ALA A 119 -16.95 3.88 6.82
C ALA A 119 -17.17 5.28 7.41
N TYR A 120 -16.97 6.35 6.62
CA TYR A 120 -17.16 7.73 7.06
C TYR A 120 -18.64 8.04 7.37
N SER A 121 -19.57 7.59 6.51
CA SER A 121 -21.01 7.80 6.73
C SER A 121 -21.54 7.15 8.00
N GLN A 122 -20.82 6.14 8.50
CA GLN A 122 -21.13 5.44 9.75
C GLN A 122 -20.24 5.90 10.92
N SER A 123 -19.50 7.00 10.74
CA SER A 123 -18.60 7.58 11.75
C SER A 123 -17.51 6.62 12.26
N LEU A 124 -17.10 5.64 11.43
CA LEU A 124 -16.01 4.72 11.76
C LEU A 124 -14.63 5.33 11.53
N ILE A 125 -14.56 6.34 10.65
CA ILE A 125 -13.32 7.03 10.26
C ILE A 125 -13.56 8.53 10.19
N ASN A 126 -12.50 9.31 10.31
CA ASN A 126 -12.51 10.74 10.04
C ASN A 126 -11.88 11.08 8.69
N ILE A 127 -10.91 10.27 8.24
CA ILE A 127 -10.08 10.55 7.08
C ILE A 127 -9.82 9.24 6.29
N GLY A 128 -10.00 9.29 4.97
CA GLY A 128 -9.49 8.27 4.06
C GLY A 128 -8.06 8.62 3.59
N LEU A 129 -7.16 7.66 3.62
CA LEU A 129 -5.79 7.77 3.10
C LEU A 129 -5.66 6.86 1.88
N SER A 130 -5.60 7.45 0.68
CA SER A 130 -5.45 6.70 -0.57
C SER A 130 -4.00 6.79 -1.03
N VAL A 131 -3.27 5.68 -0.98
CA VAL A 131 -1.87 5.60 -1.43
C VAL A 131 -1.81 4.87 -2.75
N VAL A 132 -1.29 5.52 -3.78
CA VAL A 132 -1.22 5.01 -5.16
C VAL A 132 0.15 5.32 -5.77
N PRO A 133 0.63 4.59 -6.79
CA PRO A 133 1.83 4.98 -7.50
C PRO A 133 1.60 6.25 -8.34
N MET A 134 2.66 7.00 -8.61
CA MET A 134 2.68 7.96 -9.72
C MET A 134 2.61 7.21 -11.05
N ASN A 135 2.14 7.85 -12.13
CA ASN A 135 2.00 7.22 -13.45
C ASN A 135 3.34 6.69 -14.01
N SER A 136 4.45 7.34 -13.66
CA SER A 136 5.81 6.89 -13.98
C SER A 136 6.10 5.50 -13.40
N LEU A 137 5.71 5.25 -12.14
CA LEU A 137 5.86 3.97 -11.46
C LEU A 137 4.80 2.95 -11.91
N ALA A 138 3.54 3.38 -12.10
CA ALA A 138 2.44 2.52 -12.54
C ALA A 138 2.77 1.79 -13.86
N LYS A 139 3.41 2.48 -14.81
CA LYS A 139 3.86 1.92 -16.10
C LYS A 139 4.91 0.81 -15.99
N ARG A 140 5.57 0.66 -14.85
CA ARG A 140 6.53 -0.41 -14.56
C ARG A 140 5.92 -1.60 -13.82
N ILE A 141 4.68 -1.47 -13.35
CA ILE A 141 3.98 -2.52 -12.63
C ILE A 141 3.23 -3.43 -13.62
N ASP A 142 2.27 -2.84 -14.34
CA ASP A 142 1.42 -3.51 -15.34
C ASP A 142 0.63 -2.46 -16.17
N SER A 143 -0.26 -2.93 -17.03
CA SER A 143 -1.27 -2.16 -17.76
C SER A 143 -2.47 -1.77 -16.88
N ASN A 144 -3.01 -0.57 -17.13
CA ASN A 144 -4.18 -0.01 -16.44
C ASN A 144 -4.09 -0.02 -14.89
N ILE A 145 -2.88 0.15 -14.36
CA ILE A 145 -2.65 0.34 -12.93
C ILE A 145 -3.16 1.73 -12.50
N VAL A 146 -3.77 1.79 -11.31
CA VAL A 146 -4.16 3.06 -10.69
C VAL A 146 -2.96 4.00 -10.65
N ASN A 147 -3.17 5.30 -10.84
CA ASN A 147 -2.09 6.27 -10.70
C ASN A 147 -2.59 7.62 -10.20
N PHE A 148 -1.71 8.29 -9.45
CA PHE A 148 -1.98 9.57 -8.81
C PHE A 148 -2.54 10.62 -9.76
N GLU A 149 -1.96 10.80 -10.94
CA GLU A 149 -2.37 11.85 -11.88
C GLU A 149 -3.79 11.61 -12.43
N ARG A 150 -4.21 10.35 -12.52
CA ARG A 150 -5.59 10.01 -12.91
C ARG A 150 -6.54 10.22 -11.74
N THR A 151 -6.21 9.71 -10.55
CA THR A 151 -7.06 9.83 -9.36
C THR A 151 -7.21 11.28 -8.90
N GLU A 152 -6.16 12.10 -9.00
CA GLU A 152 -6.16 13.55 -8.73
C GLU A 152 -7.15 14.30 -9.64
N ARG A 153 -7.25 13.90 -10.92
CA ARG A 153 -8.22 14.51 -11.85
C ARG A 153 -9.65 14.04 -11.61
N GLU A 154 -9.82 12.77 -11.25
CA GLU A 154 -11.13 12.14 -11.16
C GLU A 154 -11.81 12.35 -9.81
N LEU A 155 -11.08 12.35 -8.70
CA LEU A 155 -11.64 12.49 -7.35
C LEU A 155 -12.49 13.78 -7.19
N PRO A 156 -12.07 14.96 -7.70
CA PRO A 156 -12.87 16.18 -7.64
C PRO A 156 -14.20 16.11 -8.40
N SER A 157 -14.32 15.23 -9.41
CA SER A 157 -15.56 15.11 -10.21
C SER A 157 -16.74 14.58 -9.38
N ALA A 158 -16.47 13.84 -8.31
CA ALA A 158 -17.46 13.29 -7.41
C ALA A 158 -17.78 14.22 -6.22
N LYS A 159 -17.55 15.54 -6.37
CA LYS A 159 -17.71 16.56 -5.30
C LYS A 159 -18.99 16.46 -4.48
N LEU A 160 -20.13 16.16 -5.11
CA LEU A 160 -21.42 16.08 -4.43
C LEU A 160 -21.70 14.70 -3.80
N SER A 161 -20.98 13.67 -4.24
CA SER A 161 -21.18 12.28 -3.80
C SER A 161 -20.20 11.87 -2.72
N ILE A 162 -18.96 12.36 -2.78
CA ILE A 162 -17.91 12.08 -1.81
C ILE A 162 -17.85 13.27 -0.85
N THR A 163 -18.27 13.05 0.39
CA THR A 163 -18.37 14.11 1.40
C THR A 163 -17.26 14.08 2.44
N LEU A 164 -16.45 13.02 2.46
CA LEU A 164 -15.38 12.85 3.43
C LEU A 164 -14.05 13.50 3.02
N PRO A 165 -13.19 13.84 3.98
CA PRO A 165 -11.78 14.15 3.71
C PRO A 165 -11.03 12.92 3.18
N ILE A 166 -10.35 13.06 2.03
CA ILE A 166 -9.45 12.04 1.49
C ILE A 166 -8.08 12.67 1.23
N LEU A 167 -7.05 12.13 1.85
CA LEU A 167 -5.66 12.44 1.55
C LEU A 167 -5.18 11.45 0.47
N LEU A 168 -4.99 11.94 -0.75
CA LEU A 168 -4.43 11.15 -1.83
C LEU A 168 -2.91 11.36 -1.86
N ILE A 169 -2.15 10.27 -1.84
CA ILE A 169 -0.69 10.28 -1.88
C ILE A 169 -0.19 9.44 -3.07
N GLY A 170 0.63 10.07 -3.91
CA GLY A 170 1.33 9.46 -5.02
C GLY A 170 2.76 9.09 -4.63
N LEU A 171 3.18 7.86 -4.93
CA LEU A 171 4.54 7.37 -4.67
C LEU A 171 5.35 7.24 -5.96
N GLU A 172 6.57 7.77 -5.94
CA GLU A 172 7.57 7.53 -6.99
C GLU A 172 8.97 7.28 -6.41
N PRO A 173 9.79 6.43 -7.06
CA PRO A 173 11.20 6.33 -6.69
C PRO A 173 11.92 7.64 -7.02
N ASP A 174 12.79 8.07 -6.10
CA ASP A 174 13.74 9.16 -6.25
C ASP A 174 15.19 8.63 -6.14
N VAL A 175 16.16 9.54 -6.09
CA VAL A 175 17.60 9.20 -6.01
C VAL A 175 17.96 8.42 -4.74
N ASP A 176 17.21 8.63 -3.65
CA ASP A 176 17.46 8.00 -2.35
C ASP A 176 16.62 6.73 -2.15
N THR A 177 15.74 6.39 -3.11
CA THR A 177 14.91 5.20 -3.01
C THR A 177 15.74 3.96 -3.19
N ASN A 178 15.76 3.11 -2.17
CA ASN A 178 16.44 1.83 -2.23
C ASN A 178 15.74 0.89 -3.23
N ILE A 179 16.46 0.51 -4.29
CA ILE A 179 15.99 -0.43 -5.30
C ILE A 179 16.45 -1.84 -4.90
N VAL A 180 15.49 -2.73 -4.64
CA VAL A 180 15.76 -4.09 -4.15
C VAL A 180 15.49 -5.08 -5.26
N ASP A 181 16.55 -5.65 -5.83
CA ASP A 181 16.46 -6.70 -6.85
C ASP A 181 16.26 -8.08 -6.19
N ILE A 182 15.00 -8.55 -6.24
CA ILE A 182 14.61 -9.81 -5.62
C ILE A 182 14.88 -11.03 -6.51
N SER A 183 15.36 -10.82 -7.75
CA SER A 183 15.77 -11.94 -8.61
C SER A 183 17.02 -12.67 -8.08
N GLN A 184 17.76 -12.01 -7.19
CA GLN A 184 18.92 -12.56 -6.49
C GLN A 184 18.52 -13.60 -5.43
N CYS A 185 17.26 -13.62 -4.99
CA CYS A 185 16.78 -14.56 -3.97
C CYS A 185 16.77 -16.01 -4.49
N LYS A 186 17.00 -16.96 -3.57
CA LYS A 186 17.12 -18.41 -3.85
C LYS A 186 15.77 -19.12 -4.02
N PHE A 187 14.79 -18.48 -4.66
CA PHE A 187 13.45 -19.08 -4.90
C PHE A 187 13.32 -19.78 -6.26
N GLY A 188 14.32 -19.71 -7.13
CA GLY A 188 14.30 -20.40 -8.42
C GLY A 188 13.31 -19.82 -9.45
N GLY A 189 12.91 -18.55 -9.27
CA GLY A 189 12.12 -17.79 -10.24
C GLY A 189 10.93 -17.04 -9.64
N ILE A 190 10.44 -16.03 -10.36
CA ILE A 190 9.38 -15.13 -9.88
C ILE A 190 8.07 -15.85 -9.50
N LYS A 191 7.71 -16.93 -10.20
CA LYS A 191 6.48 -17.71 -9.89
C LYS A 191 6.50 -18.34 -8.50
N ASN A 192 7.69 -18.63 -7.97
CA ASN A 192 7.84 -19.14 -6.61
C ASN A 192 7.76 -18.03 -5.56
N ILE A 193 7.71 -16.76 -5.97
CA ILE A 193 7.53 -15.60 -5.09
C ILE A 193 6.09 -15.10 -5.19
N THR A 194 5.56 -14.92 -6.40
CA THR A 194 4.25 -14.27 -6.63
C THR A 194 3.11 -15.25 -6.90
N GLY A 195 3.39 -16.54 -7.02
CA GLY A 195 2.37 -17.57 -7.26
C GLY A 195 1.42 -17.78 -6.08
N ARG A 196 0.25 -18.36 -6.37
CA ARG A 196 -0.73 -18.75 -5.34
C ARG A 196 -0.11 -19.70 -4.31
N GLY A 197 -0.40 -19.49 -3.03
CA GLY A 197 0.17 -20.28 -1.92
C GLY A 197 1.65 -20.01 -1.66
N LYS A 198 2.21 -18.92 -2.21
CA LYS A 198 3.61 -18.50 -1.98
C LYS A 198 3.72 -17.29 -1.05
N ASN A 199 2.68 -17.01 -0.26
CA ASN A 199 2.66 -15.85 0.62
C ASN A 199 3.89 -15.76 1.52
N ALA A 200 4.22 -16.87 2.19
CA ALA A 200 5.37 -16.96 3.07
C ALA A 200 6.70 -16.54 2.40
N ASN A 201 6.86 -16.74 1.08
CA ASN A 201 8.08 -16.33 0.38
C ASN A 201 8.18 -14.80 0.24
N LYS A 202 7.06 -14.10 0.03
CA LYS A 202 7.04 -12.64 0.05
C LYS A 202 7.43 -12.11 1.44
N TRP A 203 6.88 -12.72 2.50
CA TRP A 203 7.21 -12.38 3.88
C TRP A 203 8.69 -12.63 4.21
N ARG A 204 9.27 -13.74 3.74
CA ARG A 204 10.72 -13.99 3.86
C ARG A 204 11.57 -12.89 3.22
N ILE A 205 11.20 -12.43 2.03
CA ILE A 205 11.91 -11.35 1.32
C ILE A 205 11.82 -10.05 2.12
N VAL A 206 10.62 -9.66 2.53
CA VAL A 206 10.41 -8.43 3.31
C VAL A 206 11.13 -8.49 4.66
N ASN A 207 11.02 -9.61 5.38
CA ASN A 207 11.69 -9.80 6.66
C ASN A 207 13.22 -9.79 6.50
N GLY A 208 13.76 -10.45 5.48
CA GLY A 208 15.20 -10.41 5.21
C GLY A 208 15.67 -9.00 4.84
N TYR A 209 14.91 -8.27 4.02
CA TYR A 209 15.18 -6.87 3.68
C TYR A 209 15.24 -5.98 4.92
N LEU A 210 14.19 -6.01 5.76
CA LEU A 210 14.10 -5.18 6.97
C LEU A 210 15.21 -5.50 7.99
N ASN A 211 15.72 -6.74 8.02
CA ASN A 211 16.83 -7.16 8.87
C ASN A 211 18.21 -6.97 8.21
N GLY A 212 18.29 -6.34 7.04
CA GLY A 212 19.57 -6.11 6.34
C GLY A 212 20.25 -7.38 5.82
N THR A 213 19.50 -8.47 5.66
CA THR A 213 20.03 -9.71 5.07
C THR A 213 20.27 -9.49 3.56
N PRO A 214 21.45 -9.86 3.01
CA PRO A 214 21.68 -9.79 1.58
C PRO A 214 20.62 -10.59 0.79
N MET A 215 20.07 -10.04 -0.29
CA MET A 215 19.00 -10.71 -1.07
C MET A 215 19.41 -12.11 -1.55
N GLY A 216 20.69 -12.30 -1.89
CA GLY A 216 21.26 -13.60 -2.28
C GLY A 216 21.22 -14.68 -1.20
N ASP A 217 21.01 -14.30 0.07
CA ASP A 217 20.93 -15.23 1.19
C ASP A 217 19.49 -15.57 1.61
N ILE A 218 18.51 -14.91 0.99
CA ILE A 218 17.10 -15.16 1.25
C ILE A 218 16.59 -16.28 0.33
N GLY A 219 15.96 -17.30 0.92
CA GLY A 219 15.40 -18.45 0.20
C GLY A 219 14.28 -19.13 0.98
N PRO A 220 13.82 -20.32 0.54
CA PRO A 220 12.70 -21.05 1.15
C PRO A 220 12.87 -21.36 2.65
N ASP A 221 14.11 -21.51 3.11
CA ASP A 221 14.44 -21.84 4.50
C ASP A 221 14.65 -20.60 5.38
N SER A 222 14.61 -19.40 4.79
CA SER A 222 14.71 -18.14 5.55
C SER A 222 13.48 -17.94 6.44
N PRO A 223 13.63 -17.23 7.58
CA PRO A 223 12.50 -16.94 8.46
C PRO A 223 11.53 -15.97 7.77
N THR A 224 10.23 -16.23 7.92
CA THR A 224 9.15 -15.33 7.48
C THR A 224 9.07 -14.05 8.31
N GLY A 225 9.62 -14.05 9.53
CA GLY A 225 9.34 -13.03 10.53
C GLY A 225 7.90 -13.14 11.06
N PRO A 226 7.44 -12.16 11.87
CA PRO A 226 6.02 -12.04 12.19
C PRO A 226 5.26 -11.82 10.89
N MET A 227 4.32 -12.73 10.65
CA MET A 227 3.45 -12.79 9.49
C MET A 227 2.01 -12.62 10.00
N LEU A 228 1.18 -11.90 9.24
CA LEU A 228 -0.24 -11.83 9.53
C LEU A 228 -0.87 -13.20 9.25
N ASP A 229 -1.82 -13.61 10.08
CA ASP A 229 -2.62 -14.80 9.80
C ASP A 229 -3.56 -14.47 8.65
N ASP A 230 -3.13 -14.79 7.42
CA ASP A 230 -3.98 -14.65 6.24
C ASP A 230 -5.09 -15.69 6.29
N ALA A 231 -6.25 -15.30 6.81
CA ALA A 231 -7.47 -16.11 6.77
C ALA A 231 -8.02 -16.27 5.34
N ASP A 232 -7.51 -15.51 4.35
CA ASP A 232 -8.11 -15.34 3.02
C ASP A 232 -7.16 -15.66 1.85
N GLU A 233 -6.44 -16.78 1.89
CA GLU A 233 -5.91 -17.42 0.68
C GLU A 233 -6.83 -18.57 0.19
N GLU A 234 -8.14 -18.35 0.11
CA GLU A 234 -9.05 -19.19 -0.71
C GLU A 234 -9.19 -18.64 -2.13
#